data_AF-A0A6C1QRH6-F1
#
_entry.id   AF-A0A6C1QRH6-F1
#
_cell.length_a   1.000
_cell.length_b   1.000
_cell.length_c   1.000
_cell.angle_alpha   90.00
_cell.angle_beta   90.00
_cell.angle_gamma   90.00
#
_symmetry.space_group_name_H-M   'P 1'
#
loop_
_entity.id
_entity.type
_entity.pdbx_description
1 polymer ?
#
loop_
_entity_poly.entity_id
_entity_poly.type
_entity_poly.pdbx_seq_one_letter_code
_entity_poly.pdbx_strand_id
1 'polypeptide(L)'
;MSVNRFMKAQNRLLFVLARCILLISLALQGGGHAHAAENRLVAEFWAELQPMVRPDADFAARREAVIRRMLEEAQWTFSGMIYGYRFNYTPFDRRRGVDEQFTLEPIASIPWGDPALTVLATRQEGGRHLAQIQYVMADHQARRYAAWQSRSVSRSAGTGEASLWPGVEQKQLAVEDAVRMAVRERLRVMSPNKPAAAHGRVVLAAPPRIWILSGAYHASVHVRMDVDEIRQYELF
;
A
#
# COMPACT_ATOMS: atom_id res chain seq x y z
N MET A 1 -48.37 -53.00 -28.75
CA MET A 1 -47.10 -52.47 -28.21
C MET A 1 -46.84 -51.06 -28.75
N SER A 2 -47.49 -50.00 -28.26
CA SER A 2 -47.14 -48.62 -28.70
C SER A 2 -47.70 -47.50 -27.80
N VAL A 3 -47.74 -47.68 -26.48
CA VAL A 3 -48.21 -46.61 -25.56
C VAL A 3 -47.16 -46.28 -24.48
N ASN A 4 -46.31 -47.25 -24.12
CA ASN A 4 -45.39 -47.11 -22.98
C ASN A 4 -44.08 -46.33 -23.26
N ARG A 5 -43.82 -45.91 -24.51
CA ARG A 5 -42.63 -45.09 -24.86
C ARG A 5 -42.88 -43.59 -24.78
N PHE A 6 -44.13 -43.13 -24.95
CA PHE A 6 -44.46 -41.70 -24.98
C PHE A 6 -44.43 -41.07 -23.57
N MET A 7 -44.92 -41.78 -22.55
CA MET A 7 -44.93 -41.31 -21.15
C MET A 7 -43.52 -41.19 -20.53
N LYS A 8 -42.56 -42.06 -20.93
CA LYS A 8 -41.16 -41.95 -20.47
C LYS A 8 -40.41 -40.76 -21.07
N ALA A 9 -40.79 -40.32 -22.27
CA ALA A 9 -40.18 -39.16 -22.93
C ALA A 9 -40.67 -37.84 -22.31
N GLN A 10 -41.96 -37.72 -21.97
CA GLN A 10 -42.52 -36.54 -21.33
C GLN A 10 -41.94 -36.29 -19.93
N ASN A 11 -41.75 -37.34 -19.11
CA ASN A 11 -41.11 -37.18 -17.79
C ASN A 11 -39.64 -36.75 -17.90
N ARG A 12 -38.88 -37.24 -18.89
CA ARG A 12 -37.49 -36.78 -19.09
C ARG A 12 -37.42 -35.30 -19.50
N LEU A 13 -38.36 -34.84 -20.32
CA LEU A 13 -38.42 -33.44 -20.74
C LEU A 13 -38.80 -32.52 -19.57
N LEU A 14 -39.74 -32.94 -18.72
CA LEU A 14 -40.16 -32.19 -17.54
C LEU A 14 -39.03 -32.07 -16.50
N PHE A 15 -38.23 -33.14 -16.31
CA PHE A 15 -37.07 -33.13 -15.42
C PHE A 15 -35.90 -32.28 -15.95
N VAL A 16 -35.71 -32.21 -17.27
CA VAL A 16 -34.67 -31.34 -17.89
C VAL A 16 -35.07 -29.88 -17.78
N LEU A 17 -36.33 -29.54 -18.03
CA LEU A 17 -36.84 -28.16 -17.87
C LEU A 17 -36.78 -27.70 -16.41
N ALA A 18 -37.12 -28.55 -15.44
CA ALA A 18 -36.99 -28.23 -14.02
C ALA A 18 -35.52 -28.01 -13.59
N ARG A 19 -34.57 -28.77 -14.16
CA ARG A 19 -33.12 -28.55 -13.94
C ARG A 19 -32.60 -27.26 -14.58
N CYS A 20 -33.11 -26.88 -15.75
CA CYS A 20 -32.75 -25.61 -16.38
C CYS A 20 -33.28 -24.40 -15.59
N ILE A 21 -34.49 -24.48 -15.04
CA ILE A 21 -35.06 -23.41 -14.19
C ILE A 21 -34.29 -23.30 -12.86
N LEU A 22 -33.88 -24.42 -12.26
CA LEU A 22 -33.05 -24.43 -11.05
C LEU A 22 -31.62 -23.89 -11.28
N LEU A 23 -31.05 -24.10 -12.48
CA LEU A 23 -29.74 -23.56 -12.84
C LEU A 23 -29.79 -22.06 -13.17
N ILE A 24 -30.90 -21.58 -13.74
CA ILE A 24 -31.11 -20.15 -14.00
C ILE A 24 -31.36 -19.38 -12.70
N SER A 25 -32.11 -19.94 -11.74
CA SER A 25 -32.29 -19.29 -10.43
C SER A 25 -31.01 -19.29 -9.59
N LEU A 26 -30.11 -20.27 -9.75
CA LEU A 26 -28.79 -20.26 -9.10
C LEU A 26 -27.84 -19.23 -9.74
N ALA A 27 -27.98 -18.96 -11.05
CA ALA A 27 -27.20 -17.92 -11.75
C ALA A 27 -27.66 -16.49 -11.41
N LEU A 28 -28.92 -16.29 -11.00
CA LEU A 28 -29.43 -14.98 -10.55
C LEU A 28 -29.19 -14.68 -9.07
N GLN A 29 -28.65 -15.63 -8.28
CA GLN A 29 -28.17 -15.36 -6.92
C GLN A 29 -26.71 -14.93 -6.86
N GLY A 30 -26.11 -14.57 -8.01
CA GLY A 30 -24.96 -13.68 -8.08
C GLY A 30 -25.34 -12.25 -7.68
N GLY A 31 -26.02 -12.09 -6.53
CA GLY A 31 -26.11 -10.82 -5.84
C GLY A 31 -24.69 -10.37 -5.62
N GLY A 32 -24.29 -9.31 -6.32
CA GLY A 32 -23.08 -8.61 -6.02
C GLY A 32 -23.14 -8.24 -4.54
N HIS A 33 -22.45 -9.02 -3.72
CA HIS A 33 -21.84 -8.46 -2.54
C HIS A 33 -20.87 -7.43 -3.10
N ALA A 34 -21.39 -6.20 -3.27
CA ALA A 34 -20.58 -5.02 -3.08
C ALA A 34 -19.94 -5.25 -1.73
N HIS A 35 -18.71 -5.77 -1.76
CA HIS A 35 -17.83 -5.81 -0.62
C HIS A 35 -17.84 -4.35 -0.18
N ALA A 36 -18.57 -4.04 0.89
CA ALA A 36 -18.37 -2.79 1.57
C ALA A 36 -16.91 -2.89 2.00
N ALA A 37 -16.02 -2.33 1.17
CA ALA A 37 -14.64 -2.15 1.52
C ALA A 37 -14.71 -1.49 2.88
N GLU A 38 -14.20 -2.17 3.91
CA GLU A 38 -14.18 -1.61 5.24
C GLU A 38 -13.58 -0.22 5.09
N ASN A 39 -14.38 0.81 5.34
CA ASN A 39 -14.05 2.18 4.98
C ASN A 39 -13.06 2.78 5.98
N ARG A 40 -12.09 1.94 6.38
CA ARG A 40 -11.10 2.19 7.40
C ARG A 40 -9.80 1.51 7.05
N LEU A 41 -8.72 2.21 7.30
CA LEU A 41 -7.37 1.65 7.33
C LEU A 41 -6.99 1.42 8.78
N VAL A 42 -6.41 0.26 9.08
CA VAL A 42 -5.92 -0.07 10.42
C VAL A 42 -4.51 -0.61 10.28
N ALA A 43 -3.59 -0.06 11.07
CA ALA A 43 -2.20 -0.48 11.07
C ALA A 43 -1.59 -0.33 12.47
N GLU A 44 -0.55 -1.11 12.72
CA GLU A 44 0.22 -1.01 13.95
C GLU A 44 1.52 -0.25 13.68
N PHE A 45 1.77 0.76 14.51
CA PHE A 45 2.98 1.56 14.50
C PHE A 45 3.71 1.35 15.81
N TRP A 46 5.03 1.48 15.78
CA TRP A 46 5.85 1.28 16.97
C TRP A 46 6.89 2.36 17.13
N ALA A 47 7.29 2.61 18.37
CA ALA A 47 8.39 3.51 18.72
C ALA A 47 9.22 2.88 19.84
N GLU A 48 10.52 3.14 19.85
CA GLU A 48 11.42 2.64 20.90
C GLU A 48 11.11 3.33 22.25
N LEU A 49 11.01 2.56 23.34
CA LEU A 49 10.80 3.08 24.70
C LEU A 49 11.96 3.97 25.14
N GLN A 50 13.17 3.61 24.73
CA GLN A 50 14.38 4.40 24.88
C GLN A 50 14.86 4.77 23.48
N PRO A 51 14.59 5.99 22.96
CA PRO A 51 15.48 6.49 21.94
C PRO A 51 16.85 6.51 22.61
N MET A 52 17.85 5.84 22.03
CA MET A 52 19.21 5.75 22.59
C MET A 52 19.90 7.12 22.85
N VAL A 53 19.19 8.25 22.66
CA VAL A 53 19.80 9.57 22.40
C VAL A 53 19.42 10.69 23.36
N ARG A 54 18.37 10.63 24.23
CA ARG A 54 18.10 11.74 25.19
C ARG A 54 17.49 11.31 26.55
N PRO A 55 18.16 11.51 27.70
CA PRO A 55 17.67 11.12 29.03
C PRO A 55 16.72 12.13 29.72
N ASP A 56 16.59 13.37 29.23
CA ASP A 56 16.23 14.49 30.13
C ASP A 56 14.77 14.99 30.06
N ALA A 57 13.80 14.16 29.66
CA ALA A 57 12.39 14.59 29.53
C ALA A 57 11.44 13.91 30.53
N ASP A 58 10.49 14.70 31.05
CA ASP A 58 9.32 14.24 31.83
C ASP A 58 8.65 13.04 31.13
N PHE A 59 8.40 11.97 31.89
CA PHE A 59 7.87 10.71 31.39
C PHE A 59 6.48 10.86 30.74
N ALA A 60 5.62 11.75 31.26
CA ALA A 60 4.30 12.00 30.68
C ALA A 60 4.42 12.72 29.33
N ALA A 61 5.18 13.82 29.28
CA ALA A 61 5.48 14.56 28.05
C ALA A 61 6.17 13.65 27.00
N ARG A 62 7.03 12.73 27.44
CA ARG A 62 7.69 11.74 26.58
C ARG A 62 6.72 10.74 25.99
N ARG A 63 5.75 10.24 26.75
CA ARG A 63 4.71 9.33 26.25
C ARG A 63 3.82 10.01 25.21
N GLU A 64 3.39 11.24 25.48
CA GLU A 64 2.60 12.04 24.54
C GLU A 64 3.38 12.31 23.25
N ALA A 65 4.66 12.67 23.35
CA ALA A 65 5.54 12.85 22.21
C ALA A 65 5.69 11.56 21.38
N VAL A 66 5.79 10.39 22.03
CA VAL A 66 5.86 9.09 21.34
C VAL A 66 4.55 8.78 20.59
N ILE A 67 3.40 8.97 21.22
CA ILE A 67 2.09 8.76 20.58
C ILE A 67 1.91 9.72 19.40
N ARG A 68 2.26 10.99 19.59
CA ARG A 68 2.24 12.01 18.53
C ARG A 68 3.06 11.57 17.32
N ARG A 69 4.29 11.09 17.52
CA ARG A 69 5.14 10.58 16.44
C ARG A 69 4.53 9.39 15.71
N MET A 70 3.93 8.44 16.45
CA MET A 70 3.24 7.30 15.82
C MET A 70 2.02 7.76 15.00
N LEU A 71 1.32 8.82 15.45
CA LEU A 71 0.23 9.43 14.68
C LEU A 71 0.75 10.15 13.43
N GLU A 72 1.90 10.84 13.50
CA GLU A 72 2.56 11.45 12.34
C GLU A 72 2.96 10.37 11.31
N GLU A 73 3.56 9.26 11.77
CA GLU A 73 3.91 8.09 10.94
C GLU A 73 2.66 7.47 10.30
N ALA A 74 1.57 7.34 11.06
CA ALA A 74 0.29 6.83 10.58
C ALA A 74 -0.37 7.74 9.55
N GLN A 75 -0.40 9.05 9.81
CA GLN A 75 -0.92 10.06 8.90
C GLN A 75 -0.19 9.99 7.56
N TRP A 76 1.15 9.97 7.58
CA TRP A 76 1.97 9.86 6.38
C TRP A 76 1.70 8.54 5.64
N THR A 77 1.69 7.42 6.36
CA THR A 77 1.45 6.08 5.78
C THR A 77 0.07 5.99 5.12
N PHE A 78 -0.99 6.38 5.82
CA PHE A 78 -2.35 6.33 5.29
C PHE A 78 -2.56 7.33 4.14
N SER A 79 -1.92 8.51 4.19
CA SER A 79 -1.91 9.44 3.05
C SER A 79 -1.28 8.80 1.81
N GLY A 80 -0.15 8.11 1.97
CA GLY A 80 0.51 7.37 0.90
C GLY A 80 -0.29 6.18 0.36
N MET A 81 -1.17 5.60 1.18
CA MET A 81 -2.07 4.53 0.75
C MET A 81 -3.28 5.07 -0.03
N ILE A 82 -3.86 6.20 0.39
CA ILE A 82 -5.07 6.77 -0.20
C ILE A 82 -4.75 7.59 -1.44
N TYR A 83 -3.84 8.56 -1.31
CA TYR A 83 -3.55 9.55 -2.33
C TYR A 83 -2.35 9.16 -3.17
N GLY A 84 -1.33 8.61 -2.51
CA GLY A 84 -0.06 8.27 -3.15
C GLY A 84 0.89 9.44 -3.31
N TYR A 85 1.89 9.17 -4.13
CA TYR A 85 3.00 10.04 -4.40
C TYR A 85 3.24 10.16 -5.90
N ARG A 86 3.78 11.29 -6.31
CA ARG A 86 4.41 11.48 -7.61
C ARG A 86 5.88 11.13 -7.47
N PHE A 87 6.41 10.33 -8.39
CA PHE A 87 7.84 9.99 -8.39
C PHE A 87 8.53 10.54 -9.63
N ASN A 88 9.78 10.98 -9.45
CA ASN A 88 10.71 11.21 -10.54
C ASN A 88 11.97 10.39 -10.27
N TYR A 89 12.42 9.63 -11.27
CA TYR A 89 13.56 8.73 -11.14
C TYR A 89 14.54 8.90 -12.30
N THR A 90 15.81 9.13 -11.95
CA THR A 90 16.95 9.11 -12.85
C THR A 90 17.87 7.97 -12.41
N PRO A 91 17.98 6.89 -13.19
CA PRO A 91 18.84 5.77 -12.82
C PRO A 91 20.32 6.13 -12.92
N PHE A 92 21.13 5.60 -11.99
CA PHE A 92 22.58 5.71 -12.04
C PHE A 92 23.16 5.25 -13.39
N ASP A 93 24.00 6.06 -14.04
CA ASP A 93 24.73 5.69 -15.25
C ASP A 93 26.20 6.14 -15.24
N ARG A 94 27.08 5.25 -14.76
CA ARG A 94 28.53 5.46 -14.73
C ARG A 94 29.13 5.81 -16.09
N ARG A 95 28.65 5.22 -17.19
CA ARG A 95 29.24 5.47 -18.54
C ARG A 95 28.99 6.90 -19.00
N ARG A 96 27.93 7.53 -18.49
CA ARG A 96 27.48 8.88 -18.85
C ARG A 96 27.72 9.90 -17.74
N GLY A 97 28.33 9.49 -16.61
CA GLY A 97 28.57 10.36 -15.46
C GLY A 97 27.29 10.83 -14.76
N VAL A 98 26.20 10.06 -14.83
CA VAL A 98 24.91 10.42 -14.24
C VAL A 98 24.74 9.73 -12.89
N ASP A 99 24.56 10.51 -11.83
CA ASP A 99 24.23 10.00 -10.50
C ASP A 99 22.77 9.57 -10.39
N GLU A 100 22.48 8.63 -9.48
CA GLU A 100 21.09 8.24 -9.21
C GLU A 100 20.36 9.37 -8.50
N GLN A 101 19.17 9.71 -8.98
CA GLN A 101 18.29 10.68 -8.32
C GLN A 101 16.89 10.09 -8.21
N PHE A 102 16.27 10.28 -7.05
CA PHE A 102 14.90 9.88 -6.80
C PHE A 102 14.21 10.93 -5.95
N THR A 103 13.01 11.32 -6.35
CA THR A 103 12.15 12.21 -5.58
C THR A 103 10.78 11.58 -5.44
N LEU A 104 10.17 11.76 -4.26
CA LEU A 104 8.85 11.24 -3.92
C LEU A 104 8.03 12.35 -3.28
N GLU A 105 7.05 12.86 -4.00
CA GLU A 105 6.25 14.01 -3.57
C GLU A 105 4.80 13.59 -3.26
N PRO A 106 4.24 13.94 -2.10
CA PRO A 106 2.86 13.58 -1.77
C PRO A 106 1.87 14.27 -2.71
N ILE A 107 0.90 13.50 -3.24
CA ILE A 107 -0.16 14.05 -4.09
C ILE A 107 -1.17 14.84 -3.25
N ALA A 108 -1.49 14.31 -2.07
CA ALA A 108 -2.30 14.95 -1.04
C ALA A 108 -2.04 14.24 0.29
N SER A 109 -2.42 14.89 1.38
CA SER A 109 -2.22 14.38 2.74
C SER A 109 -3.50 14.49 3.57
N ILE A 110 -3.69 13.55 4.49
CA ILE A 110 -4.67 13.68 5.57
C ILE A 110 -4.27 14.90 6.42
N PRO A 111 -5.17 15.82 6.77
CA PRO A 111 -4.84 16.95 7.63
C PRO A 111 -4.35 16.51 9.02
N TRP A 112 -3.40 17.25 9.60
CA TRP A 112 -3.00 16.97 10.98
C TRP A 112 -4.16 17.26 11.93
N GLY A 113 -4.39 16.34 12.88
CA GLY A 113 -5.53 16.43 13.81
C GLY A 113 -6.89 16.09 13.19
N ASP A 114 -6.93 15.45 12.01
CA ASP A 114 -8.17 14.91 11.45
C ASP A 114 -8.83 13.95 12.47
N PRO A 115 -10.09 14.20 12.89
CA PRO A 115 -10.77 13.39 13.91
C PRO A 115 -11.02 11.95 13.47
N ALA A 116 -10.92 11.65 12.17
CA ALA A 116 -11.02 10.29 11.67
C ALA A 116 -9.75 9.46 11.89
N LEU A 117 -8.62 10.09 12.26
CA LEU A 117 -7.36 9.43 12.63
C LEU A 117 -7.31 9.22 14.15
N THR A 118 -7.51 7.97 14.58
CA THR A 118 -7.69 7.63 16.00
C THR A 118 -6.79 6.50 16.45
N VAL A 119 -6.27 6.59 17.68
CA VAL A 119 -5.58 5.47 18.34
C VAL A 119 -6.63 4.52 18.93
N LEU A 120 -6.63 3.26 18.48
CA LEU A 120 -7.54 2.23 18.98
C LEU A 120 -7.03 1.58 20.27
N ALA A 121 -5.74 1.25 20.28
CA ALA A 121 -5.11 0.56 21.40
C ALA A 121 -3.62 0.89 21.46
N THR A 122 -3.07 0.91 22.67
CA THR A 122 -1.62 1.02 22.89
C THR A 122 -1.15 -0.10 23.80
N ARG A 123 0.02 -0.69 23.49
CA ARG A 123 0.68 -1.66 24.37
C ARG A 123 2.19 -1.41 24.42
N GLN A 124 2.85 -2.07 25.37
CA GLN A 124 4.31 -2.12 25.44
C GLN A 124 4.75 -3.56 25.32
N GLU A 125 5.71 -3.82 24.43
CA GLU A 125 6.20 -5.16 24.14
C GLU A 125 7.65 -5.08 23.65
N GLY A 126 8.54 -5.90 24.22
CA GLY A 126 9.93 -6.02 23.74
C GLY A 126 10.72 -4.70 23.67
N GLY A 127 10.53 -3.79 24.63
CA GLY A 127 11.20 -2.48 24.62
C GLY A 127 10.65 -1.49 23.59
N ARG A 128 9.47 -1.76 23.01
CA ARG A 128 8.76 -0.85 22.10
C ARG A 128 7.39 -0.45 22.66
N HIS A 129 7.01 0.79 22.40
CA HIS A 129 5.61 1.22 22.42
C HIS A 129 4.98 0.82 21.10
N LEU A 130 3.81 0.19 21.14
CA LEU A 130 3.03 -0.15 19.95
C LEU A 130 1.67 0.55 20.05
N ALA A 131 1.23 1.13 18.95
CA ALA A 131 -0.08 1.75 18.81
C ALA A 131 -0.78 1.19 17.58
N GLN A 132 -1.97 0.63 17.79
CA GLN A 132 -2.89 0.32 16.71
C GLN A 132 -3.67 1.59 16.38
N ILE A 133 -3.50 2.10 15.17
CA ILE A 133 -4.08 3.35 14.71
C ILE A 133 -5.02 3.04 13.56
N GLN A 134 -6.17 3.71 13.57
CA GLN A 134 -7.21 3.63 12.54
C GLN A 134 -7.38 4.98 11.85
N TYR A 135 -7.66 4.95 10.54
CA TYR A 135 -8.19 6.08 9.81
C TYR A 135 -9.52 5.71 9.14
N VAL A 136 -10.61 6.42 9.43
CA VAL A 136 -11.89 6.26 8.73
C VAL A 136 -11.90 7.13 7.49
N MET A 137 -12.00 6.52 6.31
CA MET A 137 -11.96 7.24 5.04
C MET A 137 -13.32 7.87 4.72
N ALA A 138 -13.33 9.07 4.16
CA ALA A 138 -14.50 9.64 3.50
C ALA A 138 -14.79 8.90 2.17
N ASP A 139 -16.02 8.95 1.66
CA ASP A 139 -16.41 8.20 0.45
C ASP A 139 -15.55 8.48 -0.79
N HIS A 140 -15.06 9.72 -0.93
CA HIS A 140 -14.16 10.07 -2.03
C HIS A 140 -12.75 9.46 -1.86
N GLN A 141 -12.25 9.36 -0.62
CA GLN A 141 -10.99 8.69 -0.30
C GLN A 141 -11.12 7.19 -0.50
N ALA A 142 -12.24 6.59 -0.06
CA ALA A 142 -12.56 5.18 -0.22
C ALA A 142 -12.56 4.75 -1.70
N ARG A 143 -13.25 5.53 -2.55
CA ARG A 143 -13.29 5.31 -4.00
C ARG A 143 -11.91 5.41 -4.64
N ARG A 144 -11.11 6.40 -4.23
CA ARG A 144 -9.74 6.55 -4.70
C ARG A 144 -8.86 5.36 -4.30
N TYR A 145 -8.90 4.97 -3.03
CA TYR A 145 -8.18 3.80 -2.53
C TYR A 145 -8.59 2.52 -3.30
N ALA A 146 -9.89 2.30 -3.50
CA ALA A 146 -10.41 1.16 -4.26
C ALA A 146 -9.94 1.17 -5.73
N ALA A 147 -9.88 2.34 -6.37
CA ALA A 147 -9.39 2.47 -7.74
C ALA A 147 -7.93 1.97 -7.87
N TRP A 148 -7.07 2.31 -6.91
CA TRP A 148 -5.69 1.81 -6.87
C TRP A 148 -5.60 0.30 -6.61
N GLN A 149 -6.55 -0.28 -5.88
CA GLN A 149 -6.56 -1.72 -5.60
C GLN A 149 -7.01 -2.57 -6.79
N SER A 150 -7.55 -1.97 -7.84
CA SER A 150 -7.98 -2.66 -9.07
C SER A 150 -6.84 -3.50 -9.68
N ARG A 151 -7.21 -4.58 -10.40
CA ARG A 151 -6.24 -5.53 -10.98
C ARG A 151 -5.48 -4.94 -12.17
N SER A 152 -6.00 -3.89 -12.79
CA SER A 152 -5.37 -3.22 -13.94
C SER A 152 -4.15 -2.39 -13.52
N VAL A 153 -4.04 -1.98 -12.25
CA VAL A 153 -2.87 -1.23 -11.77
C VAL A 153 -1.71 -2.18 -11.46
N SER A 154 -0.55 -1.86 -12.02
CA SER A 154 0.68 -2.63 -11.85
C SER A 154 1.12 -2.71 -10.40
N ARG A 155 1.62 -3.87 -10.00
CA ARG A 155 2.14 -4.17 -8.66
C ARG A 155 3.65 -4.27 -8.69
N SER A 156 4.30 -3.74 -7.67
CA SER A 156 5.72 -3.94 -7.41
C SER A 156 5.98 -4.03 -5.91
N ALA A 157 7.15 -4.50 -5.53
CA ALA A 157 7.60 -4.55 -4.16
C ALA A 157 9.08 -4.16 -4.09
N GLY A 158 9.50 -3.63 -2.95
CA GLY A 158 10.88 -3.21 -2.74
C GLY A 158 11.25 -3.28 -1.27
N THR A 159 12.55 -3.38 -1.04
CA THR A 159 13.15 -3.27 0.28
C THR A 159 14.17 -2.15 0.22
N GLY A 160 14.20 -1.34 1.27
CA GLY A 160 15.13 -0.21 1.40
C GLY A 160 15.65 -0.09 2.81
N GLU A 161 16.63 0.77 2.98
CA GLU A 161 17.30 0.98 4.26
C GLU A 161 17.67 2.45 4.49
N ALA A 162 17.73 2.84 5.75
CA ALA A 162 18.26 4.12 6.18
C ALA A 162 18.96 3.96 7.53
N SER A 163 19.96 4.81 7.78
CA SER A 163 20.69 4.82 9.05
C SER A 163 19.72 4.98 10.23
N LEU A 164 19.99 4.34 11.38
CA LEU A 164 19.22 4.62 12.60
C LEU A 164 19.45 6.05 13.12
N TRP A 165 20.60 6.63 12.76
CA TRP A 165 21.01 7.98 13.17
C TRP A 165 20.59 9.03 12.13
N PRO A 166 20.07 10.21 12.54
CA PRO A 166 19.96 10.76 13.89
C PRO A 166 18.69 10.41 14.68
N GLY A 167 17.79 9.57 14.15
CA GLY A 167 16.62 9.13 14.90
C GLY A 167 15.46 8.60 14.05
N VAL A 168 14.26 8.62 14.64
CA VAL A 168 13.04 7.97 14.11
C VAL A 168 12.59 8.53 12.76
N GLU A 169 12.94 9.78 12.43
CA GLU A 169 12.70 10.40 11.11
C GLU A 169 13.30 9.57 9.96
N GLN A 170 14.35 8.79 10.25
CA GLN A 170 14.99 7.91 9.28
C GLN A 170 14.12 6.73 8.84
N LYS A 171 13.07 6.37 9.60
CA LYS A 171 12.10 5.36 9.16
C LYS A 171 11.44 5.73 7.84
N GLN A 172 11.05 7.00 7.68
CA GLN A 172 10.42 7.48 6.47
C GLN A 172 11.38 7.35 5.28
N LEU A 173 12.66 7.70 5.48
CA LEU A 173 13.70 7.54 4.45
C LEU A 173 13.91 6.08 4.06
N ALA A 174 13.87 5.13 5.01
CA ALA A 174 13.94 3.71 4.67
C ALA A 174 12.75 3.27 3.81
N VAL A 175 11.55 3.79 4.07
CA VAL A 175 10.37 3.53 3.24
C VAL A 175 10.50 4.18 1.86
N GLU A 176 10.97 5.42 1.77
CA GLU A 176 11.23 6.11 0.50
C GLU A 176 12.25 5.35 -0.36
N ASP A 177 13.31 4.84 0.27
CA ASP A 177 14.31 4.00 -0.38
C ASP A 177 13.69 2.67 -0.87
N ALA A 178 12.81 2.06 -0.08
CA ALA A 178 12.10 0.85 -0.48
C ALA A 178 11.16 1.11 -1.67
N VAL A 179 10.51 2.29 -1.71
CA VAL A 179 9.68 2.72 -2.86
C VAL A 179 10.56 2.94 -4.09
N ARG A 180 11.71 3.60 -3.96
CA ARG A 180 12.70 3.77 -5.04
C ARG A 180 13.11 2.43 -5.64
N MET A 181 13.42 1.45 -4.78
CA MET A 181 13.76 0.09 -5.21
C MET A 181 12.60 -0.61 -5.93
N ALA A 182 11.37 -0.44 -5.46
CA ALA A 182 10.18 -0.98 -6.12
C ALA A 182 9.94 -0.36 -7.52
N VAL A 183 10.16 0.95 -7.66
CA VAL A 183 10.06 1.67 -8.94
C VAL A 183 11.15 1.20 -9.90
N ARG A 184 12.39 1.11 -9.43
CA ARG A 184 13.52 0.61 -10.22
C ARG A 184 13.25 -0.78 -10.78
N GLU A 185 12.72 -1.68 -9.95
CA GLU A 185 12.40 -3.04 -10.38
C GLU A 185 11.27 -3.05 -11.43
N ARG A 186 10.24 -2.21 -11.26
CA ARG A 186 9.19 -2.07 -12.27
C ARG A 186 9.74 -1.58 -13.61
N LEU A 187 10.62 -0.58 -13.60
CA LEU A 187 11.18 0.00 -14.81
C LEU A 187 12.09 -0.98 -15.55
N ARG A 188 12.82 -1.84 -14.85
CA ARG A 188 13.61 -2.93 -15.45
C ARG A 188 12.76 -3.90 -16.26
N VAL A 189 11.55 -4.21 -15.78
CA VAL A 189 10.62 -5.08 -16.49
C VAL A 189 10.01 -4.39 -17.72
N MET A 190 9.79 -3.07 -17.65
CA MET A 190 9.16 -2.30 -18.74
C MET A 190 10.14 -1.91 -19.86
N SER A 191 11.38 -1.59 -19.51
CA SER A 191 12.40 -1.14 -20.47
C SER A 191 13.70 -1.92 -20.24
N PRO A 192 14.12 -2.77 -21.20
CA PRO A 192 15.38 -3.51 -21.08
C PRO A 192 16.60 -2.56 -21.10
N ASN A 193 16.47 -1.42 -21.78
CA ASN A 193 17.48 -0.36 -21.77
C ASN A 193 17.27 0.55 -20.57
N LYS A 194 18.39 1.03 -20.00
CA LYS A 194 18.37 2.00 -18.90
C LYS A 194 17.76 3.32 -19.40
N PRO A 195 16.63 3.77 -18.83
CA PRO A 195 16.03 5.03 -19.21
C PRO A 195 16.90 6.21 -18.74
N ALA A 196 16.78 7.35 -19.40
CA ALA A 196 17.36 8.61 -18.97
C ALA A 196 16.57 9.22 -17.81
N ALA A 197 15.25 9.12 -17.84
CA ALA A 197 14.36 9.53 -16.76
C ALA A 197 13.04 8.74 -16.81
N ALA A 198 12.37 8.61 -15.67
CA ALA A 198 11.03 8.06 -15.59
C ALA A 198 10.19 8.85 -14.58
N HIS A 199 8.92 9.06 -14.93
CA HIS A 199 7.96 9.83 -14.14
C HIS A 199 6.66 9.05 -13.98
N GLY A 200 6.00 9.20 -12.85
CA GLY A 200 4.72 8.53 -12.63
C GLY A 200 4.14 8.73 -11.25
N ARG A 201 3.19 7.85 -10.91
CA ARG A 201 2.49 7.85 -9.63
C ARG A 201 2.61 6.49 -8.95
N VAL A 202 2.78 6.52 -7.64
CA VAL A 202 2.93 5.32 -6.81
C VAL A 202 2.11 5.45 -5.54
N VAL A 203 1.45 4.38 -5.12
CA VAL A 203 0.73 4.31 -3.84
C VAL A 203 1.18 3.10 -3.04
N LEU A 204 1.14 3.23 -1.72
CA LEU A 204 1.37 2.12 -0.80
C LEU A 204 0.17 1.18 -0.86
N ALA A 205 0.38 -0.08 -1.20
CA ALA A 205 -0.68 -1.08 -1.27
C ALA A 205 -1.14 -1.53 0.13
N ALA A 206 -0.22 -1.47 1.10
CA ALA A 206 -0.38 -1.81 2.50
C ALA A 206 0.59 -0.97 3.36
N PRO A 207 0.40 -0.89 4.68
CA PRO A 207 1.37 -0.26 5.58
C PRO A 207 2.76 -0.88 5.40
N PRO A 208 3.84 -0.08 5.31
CA PRO A 208 5.21 -0.58 5.23
C PRO A 208 5.55 -1.45 6.43
N ARG A 209 6.31 -2.54 6.19
CA ARG A 209 6.91 -3.31 7.29
C ARG A 209 8.27 -2.75 7.60
N ILE A 210 8.48 -2.31 8.85
CA ILE A 210 9.72 -1.68 9.29
C ILE A 210 10.32 -2.46 10.45
N TRP A 211 11.61 -2.75 10.38
CA TRP A 211 12.39 -3.39 11.45
C TRP A 211 13.79 -2.77 11.54
N ILE A 212 14.47 -3.06 12.64
CA ILE A 212 15.86 -2.63 12.85
C ILE A 212 16.75 -3.84 12.65
N LEU A 213 17.80 -3.67 11.85
CA LEU A 213 18.84 -4.67 11.64
C LEU A 213 20.16 -3.93 11.40
N SER A 214 21.25 -4.41 12.00
CA SER A 214 22.61 -3.88 11.77
C SER A 214 22.78 -2.35 11.95
N GLY A 215 22.04 -1.73 12.87
CA GLY A 215 22.12 -0.28 13.12
C GLY A 215 21.43 0.58 12.05
N ALA A 216 20.57 0.00 11.23
CA ALA A 216 19.75 0.67 10.24
C ALA A 216 18.27 0.32 10.40
N TYR A 217 17.40 1.25 10.01
CA TYR A 217 16.01 0.93 9.71
C TYR A 217 15.96 0.25 8.34
N HIS A 218 15.29 -0.89 8.29
CA HIS A 218 14.91 -1.53 7.04
C HIS A 218 13.42 -1.43 6.86
N ALA A 219 12.99 -1.18 5.63
CA ALA A 219 11.59 -1.14 5.26
C ALA A 219 11.33 -2.06 4.07
N SER A 220 10.21 -2.77 4.11
CA SER A 220 9.65 -3.49 2.96
C SER A 220 8.30 -2.91 2.60
N VAL A 221 8.12 -2.59 1.32
CA VAL A 221 6.90 -2.00 0.78
C VAL A 221 6.31 -2.88 -0.32
N HIS A 222 4.99 -2.89 -0.37
CA HIS A 222 4.23 -3.31 -1.54
C HIS A 222 3.56 -2.07 -2.11
N VAL A 223 3.70 -1.85 -3.40
CA VAL A 223 3.20 -0.65 -4.07
C VAL A 223 2.35 -0.98 -5.28
N ARG A 224 1.42 -0.08 -5.58
CA ARG A 224 0.76 -0.01 -6.89
C ARG A 224 1.30 1.22 -7.60
N MET A 225 1.59 1.12 -8.88
CA MET A 225 2.11 2.27 -9.62
C MET A 225 1.62 2.31 -11.05
N ASP A 226 1.63 3.53 -11.57
CA ASP A 226 1.37 3.87 -12.95
C ASP A 226 2.55 4.72 -13.44
N VAL A 227 3.14 4.36 -14.57
CA VAL A 227 4.30 5.05 -15.13
C VAL A 227 3.80 5.90 -16.28
N ASP A 228 3.83 7.22 -16.08
CA ASP A 228 3.28 8.18 -17.03
C ASP A 228 4.22 8.37 -18.23
N GLU A 229 5.54 8.44 -17.98
CA GLU A 229 6.54 8.66 -19.03
C GLU A 229 7.86 7.93 -18.73
N ILE A 230 8.47 7.37 -19.77
CA ILE A 230 9.84 6.84 -19.76
C ILE A 230 10.64 7.51 -20.87
N ARG A 231 11.58 8.39 -20.51
CA ARG A 231 12.45 9.06 -21.47
C ARG A 231 13.70 8.24 -21.70
N GLN A 232 13.97 7.89 -22.96
CA GLN A 232 15.20 7.20 -23.37
C GLN A 232 16.30 8.20 -23.72
N TYR A 233 17.55 7.71 -23.79
CA TYR A 233 18.64 8.51 -24.33
C TYR A 233 18.49 8.62 -25.85
N GLU A 234 18.60 9.82 -26.39
CA GLU A 234 18.70 10.02 -27.84
C GLU A 234 20.08 9.55 -28.33
N LEU A 235 20.08 8.77 -29.43
CA LEU A 235 21.31 8.40 -30.13
C LEU A 235 21.61 9.54 -31.12
N PHE A 236 22.72 10.25 -30.91
CA PHE A 236 23.28 11.20 -31.88
C PHE A 236 24.36 10.52 -32.71
#